data_AF-A0A1A2Y8B8-F1
#
_entry.id   AF-A0A1A2Y8B8-F1
#
_cell.length_a   1.000
_cell.length_b   1.000
_cell.length_c   1.000
_cell.angle_alpha   90.00
_cell.angle_beta   90.00
_cell.angle_gamma   90.00
#
_symmetry.space_group_name_H-M   'P 1'
#
loop_
_entity.id
_entity.type
_entity.pdbx_description
1 polymer ?
#
loop_
_entity_poly.entity_id
_entity_poly.type
_entity_poly.pdbx_seq_one_letter_code
_entity_poly.pdbx_strand_id
1 'polypeptide(L)'
;MGDSPGNEAAQRAEELLRRGRDLAARKPITSDDVERATDRAQHAHERDEEAHRRDRDRHYEAAAAHERAAEVHERAVEERLGDVEAHRRAAEREREAARHHFQAAQQAERQGDA
;
A
#
# COMPACT_ATOMS: atom_id res chain seq x y z
N MET A 1 15.80 -10.12 -19.45
CA MET A 1 14.33 -10.19 -19.63
C MET A 1 13.77 -10.37 -18.23
N GLY A 2 13.38 -9.30 -17.56
CA GLY A 2 12.84 -9.40 -16.20
C GLY A 2 11.48 -10.07 -16.24
N ASP A 3 11.22 -11.02 -15.34
CA ASP A 3 9.91 -11.63 -15.22
C ASP A 3 8.88 -10.54 -14.91
N SER A 4 7.89 -10.40 -15.77
CA SER A 4 6.80 -9.47 -15.52
C SER A 4 5.97 -9.99 -14.34
N PRO A 5 5.26 -9.13 -13.58
CA PRO A 5 4.36 -9.58 -12.52
C PRO A 5 3.34 -10.64 -12.99
N GLY A 6 2.93 -10.56 -14.27
CA GLY A 6 2.06 -11.56 -14.89
C GLY A 6 2.74 -12.91 -15.10
N ASN A 7 4.02 -12.93 -15.47
CA ASN A 7 4.79 -14.17 -15.63
C ASN A 7 5.01 -14.86 -14.28
N GLU A 8 5.36 -14.11 -13.23
CA GLU A 8 5.54 -14.68 -11.88
C GLU A 8 4.23 -15.27 -11.35
N ALA A 9 3.10 -14.60 -11.56
CA ALA A 9 1.79 -15.08 -11.16
C ALA A 9 1.40 -16.37 -11.90
N ALA A 10 1.66 -16.44 -13.20
CA ALA A 10 1.42 -17.65 -14.00
C ALA A 10 2.28 -18.83 -13.54
N GLN A 11 3.58 -18.62 -13.36
CA GLN A 11 4.49 -19.64 -12.82
C GLN A 11 4.04 -20.14 -11.44
N ARG A 12 3.57 -19.22 -10.57
CA ARG A 12 3.05 -19.58 -9.26
C ARG A 12 1.78 -20.41 -9.35
N ALA A 13 0.86 -20.06 -10.24
CA ALA A 13 -0.37 -20.81 -10.44
C ALA A 13 -0.07 -22.25 -10.91
N GLU A 14 0.86 -22.41 -11.85
CA GLU A 14 1.32 -23.73 -12.32
C GLU A 14 1.97 -24.56 -11.20
N GLU A 15 2.82 -23.93 -10.38
CA GLU A 15 3.46 -24.57 -9.22
C GLU A 15 2.41 -25.07 -8.22
N LEU A 16 1.40 -24.25 -7.89
CA LEU A 16 0.34 -24.59 -6.95
C LEU A 16 -0.56 -25.71 -7.50
N LEU A 17 -0.88 -25.71 -8.79
CA LEU A 17 -1.62 -26.79 -9.43
C LEU A 17 -0.85 -28.11 -9.37
N ARG A 18 0.46 -28.09 -9.64
CA ARG A 18 1.30 -29.28 -9.52
C ARG A 18 1.29 -29.83 -8.09
N ARG A 19 1.50 -28.95 -7.09
CA ARG A 19 1.46 -29.35 -5.67
C ARG A 19 0.11 -29.89 -5.24
N GLY A 20 -0.99 -29.30 -5.70
CA GLY A 20 -2.34 -29.82 -5.44
C GLY A 20 -2.51 -31.26 -5.92
N ARG A 21 -1.98 -31.60 -7.10
CA ARG A 21 -1.99 -32.99 -7.61
C ARG A 21 -1.11 -33.92 -6.80
N ASP A 22 0.08 -33.48 -6.41
CA ASP A 22 1.01 -34.29 -5.62
C ASP A 22 0.45 -34.62 -4.23
N LEU A 23 -0.20 -33.65 -3.59
CA LEU A 23 -0.91 -33.84 -2.33
C LEU A 23 -2.12 -34.77 -2.48
N ALA A 24 -2.92 -34.61 -3.54
CA ALA A 24 -4.05 -35.50 -3.81
C ALA A 24 -3.61 -36.96 -4.04
N ALA A 25 -2.44 -37.14 -4.67
CA ALA A 25 -1.81 -38.43 -4.86
C ALA A 25 -1.08 -38.97 -3.59
N ARG A 26 -1.14 -38.25 -2.47
CA ARG A 26 -0.46 -38.59 -1.20
C ARG A 26 1.04 -38.81 -1.37
N LYS A 27 1.68 -38.07 -2.28
CA LYS A 27 3.13 -38.11 -2.39
C LYS A 27 3.76 -37.59 -1.09
N PRO A 28 4.88 -38.19 -0.63
CA PRO A 28 5.57 -37.72 0.55
C PRO A 28 6.12 -36.31 0.32
N ILE A 29 6.06 -35.47 1.36
CA ILE A 29 6.70 -34.15 1.38
C ILE A 29 8.22 -34.35 1.42
N THR A 30 8.94 -33.64 0.58
CA THR A 30 10.42 -33.72 0.51
C THR A 30 11.10 -32.53 1.18
N SER A 31 12.41 -32.63 1.41
CA SER A 31 13.21 -31.49 1.87
C SER A 31 13.15 -30.31 0.91
N ASP A 32 13.20 -30.55 -0.40
CA ASP A 32 13.05 -29.53 -1.44
C ASP A 32 11.68 -28.82 -1.35
N ASP A 33 10.64 -29.53 -0.88
CA ASP A 33 9.34 -28.91 -0.70
C ASP A 33 9.32 -27.92 0.47
N VAL A 34 10.03 -28.26 1.54
CA VAL A 34 10.20 -27.41 2.73
C VAL A 34 11.05 -26.20 2.38
N GLU A 35 12.21 -26.38 1.74
CA GLU A 35 13.10 -25.29 1.31
C GLU A 35 12.34 -24.27 0.45
N ARG A 36 11.64 -24.76 -0.57
CA ARG A 36 10.81 -23.91 -1.43
C ARG A 36 9.70 -23.21 -0.67
N ALA A 37 9.09 -23.85 0.33
CA ALA A 37 8.06 -23.20 1.13
C ALA A 37 8.66 -22.06 1.98
N THR A 38 9.84 -22.27 2.55
CA THR A 38 10.60 -21.26 3.29
C THR A 38 10.96 -20.07 2.40
N ASP A 39 11.53 -20.31 1.21
CA ASP A 39 11.90 -19.24 0.27
C ASP A 39 10.67 -18.41 -0.14
N ARG A 40 9.54 -19.08 -0.38
CA ARG A 40 8.28 -18.40 -0.73
C ARG A 40 7.72 -17.59 0.43
N ALA A 41 7.86 -18.08 1.67
CA ALA A 41 7.45 -17.33 2.85
C ALA A 41 8.30 -16.08 3.04
N GLN A 42 9.63 -16.20 2.89
CA GLN A 42 10.56 -15.07 2.97
C GLN A 42 10.26 -14.01 1.90
N HIS A 43 10.12 -14.43 0.64
CA HIS A 43 9.79 -13.50 -0.45
C HIS A 43 8.38 -12.88 -0.31
N ALA A 44 7.43 -13.59 0.29
CA ALA A 44 6.11 -13.02 0.59
C ALA A 44 6.23 -11.95 1.68
N HIS A 45 7.01 -12.20 2.72
CA HIS A 45 7.26 -11.25 3.81
C HIS A 45 7.96 -9.97 3.30
N GLU A 46 9.02 -10.10 2.49
CA GLU A 46 9.71 -8.94 1.91
C GLU A 46 8.79 -8.05 1.05
N ARG A 47 7.90 -8.67 0.27
CA ARG A 47 6.91 -7.93 -0.53
C ARG A 47 5.85 -7.26 0.32
N ASP A 48 5.48 -7.87 1.44
CA ASP A 48 4.52 -7.32 2.39
C ASP A 48 5.12 -6.09 3.09
N GLU A 49 6.36 -6.17 3.57
CA GLU A 49 7.10 -5.01 4.10
C GLU A 49 7.22 -3.88 3.07
N GLU A 50 7.53 -4.22 1.82
CA GLU A 50 7.59 -3.23 0.75
C GLU A 50 6.21 -2.59 0.48
N ALA A 51 5.14 -3.38 0.48
CA ALA A 51 3.79 -2.88 0.32
C ALA A 51 3.40 -1.93 1.46
N HIS A 52 3.73 -2.27 2.71
CA HIS A 52 3.53 -1.42 3.88
C HIS A 52 4.28 -0.09 3.76
N ARG A 53 5.55 -0.11 3.34
CA ARG A 53 6.32 1.13 3.09
C ARG A 53 5.65 2.01 2.03
N ARG A 54 5.27 1.42 0.89
CA ARG A 54 4.60 2.17 -0.19
C ARG A 54 3.25 2.74 0.25
N ASP A 55 2.49 2.02 1.06
CA ASP A 55 1.20 2.48 1.57
C ASP A 55 1.37 3.68 2.53
N ARG A 56 2.33 3.59 3.46
CA ARG A 56 2.73 4.70 4.34
C ARG A 56 3.11 5.94 3.52
N ASP A 57 3.98 5.76 2.53
CA ASP A 57 4.47 6.88 1.71
C ASP A 57 3.32 7.55 0.93
N ARG A 58 2.38 6.76 0.39
CA ARG A 58 1.17 7.31 -0.25
C ARG A 58 0.28 8.09 0.70
N HIS A 59 0.17 7.67 1.96
CA HIS A 59 -0.55 8.45 2.96
C HIS A 59 0.12 9.79 3.24
N TYR A 60 1.45 9.84 3.33
CA TYR A 60 2.16 11.12 3.44
C TYR A 60 1.97 12.02 2.20
N GLU A 61 2.05 11.45 1.00
CA GLU A 61 1.80 12.18 -0.25
C GLU A 61 0.38 12.74 -0.32
N ALA A 62 -0.62 11.95 0.07
CA ALA A 62 -2.02 12.37 0.14
C ALA A 62 -2.20 13.50 1.17
N ALA A 63 -1.61 13.38 2.36
CA ALA A 63 -1.65 14.44 3.37
C ALA A 63 -1.11 15.76 2.82
N ALA A 64 0.06 15.73 2.18
CA ALA A 64 0.68 16.91 1.58
C ALA A 64 -0.16 17.49 0.42
N ALA A 65 -0.84 16.65 -0.36
CA ALA A 65 -1.75 17.11 -1.42
C ALA A 65 -2.95 17.86 -0.84
N HIS A 66 -3.56 17.34 0.22
CA HIS A 66 -4.65 17.99 0.93
C HIS A 66 -4.21 19.31 1.60
N GLU A 67 -3.02 19.37 2.20
CA GLU A 67 -2.51 20.65 2.74
C GLU A 67 -2.37 21.72 1.65
N ARG A 68 -1.77 21.38 0.50
CA ARG A 68 -1.67 22.31 -0.64
C ARG A 68 -3.04 22.74 -1.16
N ALA A 69 -4.03 21.84 -1.18
CA ALA A 69 -5.40 22.18 -1.57
C ALA A 69 -6.04 23.16 -0.57
N ALA A 70 -5.81 22.97 0.73
CA ALA A 70 -6.26 23.90 1.75
C ALA A 70 -5.66 25.30 1.56
N GLU A 71 -4.34 25.39 1.30
CA GLU A 71 -3.65 26.66 1.05
C GLU A 71 -4.22 27.41 -0.15
N VAL A 72 -4.58 26.70 -1.23
CA VAL A 72 -5.24 27.32 -2.40
C VAL A 72 -6.57 27.95 -2.01
N HIS A 73 -7.37 27.26 -1.20
CA HIS A 73 -8.64 27.80 -0.72
C HIS A 73 -8.48 28.95 0.26
N GLU A 74 -7.49 28.91 1.14
CA GLU A 74 -7.16 30.00 2.06
C GLU A 74 -6.72 31.25 1.32
N ARG A 75 -5.88 31.10 0.30
CA ARG A 75 -5.50 32.20 -0.58
C ARG A 75 -6.70 32.82 -1.29
N ALA A 76 -7.66 32.01 -1.75
CA ALA A 76 -8.91 32.52 -2.32
C ALA A 76 -9.74 33.32 -1.29
N VAL A 77 -9.72 32.93 -0.01
CA VAL A 77 -10.34 33.70 1.08
C VAL A 77 -9.64 35.04 1.30
N GLU A 78 -8.31 35.05 1.36
CA GLU A 78 -7.49 36.27 1.55
C GLU A 78 -7.69 37.27 0.42
N GLU A 79 -7.71 36.78 -0.82
CA GLU A 79 -7.92 37.59 -2.03
C GLU A 79 -9.41 37.89 -2.28
N ARG A 80 -10.32 37.37 -1.44
CA ARG A 80 -11.79 37.51 -1.55
C ARG A 80 -12.34 37.08 -2.91
N LEU A 81 -11.81 35.99 -3.45
CA LEU A 81 -12.23 35.42 -4.72
C LEU A 81 -13.40 34.46 -4.51
N GLY A 82 -14.47 34.65 -5.29
CA GLY A 82 -15.62 33.74 -5.29
C GLY A 82 -16.41 33.75 -3.98
N ASP A 83 -16.98 32.60 -3.63
CA ASP A 83 -17.70 32.40 -2.37
C ASP A 83 -16.71 32.12 -1.23
N VAL A 84 -16.42 33.16 -0.45
CA VAL A 84 -15.46 33.13 0.67
C VAL A 84 -15.85 32.10 1.73
N GLU A 85 -17.14 31.94 2.04
CA GLU A 85 -17.58 30.95 3.04
C GLU A 85 -17.45 29.53 2.51
N ALA A 86 -17.70 29.31 1.22
CA ALA A 86 -17.45 28.02 0.58
C ALA A 86 -15.96 27.68 0.60
N HIS A 87 -15.08 28.63 0.29
CA HIS A 87 -13.62 28.43 0.34
C HIS A 87 -13.13 28.16 1.77
N ARG A 88 -13.62 28.87 2.78
CA ARG A 88 -13.25 28.59 4.19
C ARG A 88 -13.62 27.16 4.60
N ARG A 89 -14.84 26.72 4.30
CA ARG A 89 -15.28 25.35 4.59
C ARG A 89 -14.49 24.31 3.80
N ALA A 90 -14.09 24.63 2.58
CA ALA A 90 -13.26 23.73 1.77
C ALA A 90 -11.87 23.58 2.37
N ALA A 91 -11.20 24.68 2.71
CA ALA A 91 -9.90 24.65 3.39
C ALA A 91 -9.93 23.82 4.68
N GLU A 92 -10.96 23.97 5.50
CA GLU A 92 -11.11 23.20 6.74
C GLU A 92 -11.23 21.69 6.47
N ARG A 93 -12.04 21.28 5.49
CA ARG A 93 -12.17 19.87 5.09
C ARG A 93 -10.86 19.31 4.55
N GLU A 94 -10.15 20.07 3.72
CA GLU A 94 -8.84 19.66 3.22
C GLU A 94 -7.84 19.49 4.36
N ARG A 95 -7.82 20.39 5.36
CA ARG A 95 -6.97 20.24 6.55
C ARG A 95 -7.34 19.03 7.41
N GLU A 96 -8.63 18.71 7.52
CA GLU A 96 -9.07 17.49 8.21
C GLU A 96 -8.61 16.23 7.47
N ALA A 97 -8.79 16.18 6.15
CA ALA A 97 -8.32 15.07 5.32
C ALA A 97 -6.80 14.90 5.40
N ALA A 98 -6.04 16.01 5.37
CA ALA A 98 -4.59 15.99 5.55
C ALA A 98 -4.19 15.36 6.90
N ARG A 99 -4.83 15.79 8.00
CA ARG A 99 -4.58 15.24 9.33
C ARG A 99 -4.90 13.76 9.41
N HIS A 100 -6.02 13.32 8.81
CA HIS A 100 -6.39 11.91 8.77
C HIS A 100 -5.33 11.07 8.05
N HIS A 101 -4.87 11.50 6.87
CA HIS A 101 -3.83 10.80 6.12
C HIS A 101 -2.48 10.79 6.85
N PHE A 102 -2.10 11.89 7.50
CA PHE A 102 -0.87 11.93 8.30
C PHE A 102 -0.92 10.98 9.50
N GLN A 103 -2.08 10.86 10.16
CA GLN A 103 -2.29 9.89 11.24
C GLN A 103 -2.25 8.45 10.71
N ALA A 104 -2.85 8.18 9.56
CA ALA A 104 -2.80 6.86 8.93
C ALA A 104 -1.35 6.46 8.58
N ALA A 105 -0.55 7.39 8.04
CA ALA A 105 0.87 7.14 7.77
C ALA A 105 1.65 6.77 9.05
N GLN A 106 1.47 7.52 10.14
CA GLN A 106 2.12 7.21 11.42
C GLN A 106 1.67 5.87 12.01
N GLN A 107 0.40 5.48 11.81
CA GLN A 107 -0.10 4.18 12.24
C GLN A 107 0.51 3.05 11.42
N ALA A 108 0.62 3.22 10.10
CA ALA A 108 1.26 2.27 9.20
C ALA A 108 2.75 2.08 9.54
N GLU A 109 3.45 3.15 9.91
CA GLU A 109 4.84 3.09 10.37
C GLU A 109 5.00 2.24 11.65
N ARG A 110 4.16 2.50 12.67
CA ARG A 110 4.18 1.72 13.92
C ARG A 110 3.83 0.24 13.73
N GLN A 111 3.03 -0.07 12.71
CA GLN A 111 2.65 -1.45 12.39
C GLN A 111 3.70 -2.16 11.54
N GLY A 112 4.49 -1.42 10.74
CA GLY A 112 5.61 -1.98 9.98
C GLY A 112 6.86 -2.23 10.82
N ASP A 113 7.00 -1.57 11.97
CA ASP A 113 8.13 -1.75 12.91
C ASP A 113 7.89 -2.85 13.97
N ALA A 114 6.71 -3.49 13.98
CA ALA A 114 6.26 -4.46 15.00
C ALA A 114 6.26 -5.90 14.47
#